data_AF-A0A837CLF1-F1
#
_entry.id   AF-A0A837CLF1-F1
#
_cell.length_a   1.000
_cell.length_b   1.000
_cell.length_c   1.000
_cell.angle_alpha   90.00
_cell.angle_beta   90.00
_cell.angle_gamma   90.00
#
_symmetry.space_group_name_H-M   'P 1'
#
loop_
_entity.id
_entity.type
_entity.pdbx_description
1 polymer ?
#
loop_
_entity_poly.entity_id
_entity_poly.type
_entity_poly.pdbx_seq_one_letter_code
_entity_poly.pdbx_strand_id
1 'polypeptide(L)'
;MSTLSQLITQRAAAGAAYASAVDALKTAYVNLAALDRTIENRNVGGPVPVLTFLRDKSALDDLVRLLQHAEFAPSLKQDWPAQIITASNTQVASFTPG
;
A
#
# COMPACT_ATOMS: atom_id res chain seq x y z
N MET A 1 -15.19 34.84 -3.66
CA MET A 1 -15.33 34.22 -2.33
C MET A 1 -16.19 32.99 -2.47
N SER A 2 -15.72 31.84 -2.00
CA SER A 2 -16.55 30.63 -1.90
C SER A 2 -17.48 30.73 -0.70
N THR A 3 -18.72 30.27 -0.85
CA THR A 3 -19.68 30.18 0.26
C THR A 3 -19.36 28.96 1.14
N LEU A 4 -19.88 28.94 2.37
CA LEU A 4 -19.72 27.78 3.27
C LEU A 4 -20.25 26.48 2.64
N SER A 5 -21.38 26.55 1.94
CA SER A 5 -21.95 25.40 1.22
C SER A 5 -21.02 24.87 0.12
N GLN A 6 -20.35 25.78 -0.61
CA GLN A 6 -19.34 25.41 -1.60
C GLN A 6 -18.12 24.74 -0.97
N LEU A 7 -17.65 25.24 0.18
CA LEU A 7 -16.54 24.62 0.92
C LEU A 7 -16.88 23.21 1.43
N ILE A 8 -18.09 23.01 1.95
CA ILE A 8 -18.55 21.69 2.40
C ILE A 8 -18.61 20.70 1.22
N THR A 9 -19.13 21.15 0.08
CA THR A 9 -19.20 20.32 -1.14
C THR A 9 -17.80 19.95 -1.64
N GLN A 10 -16.88 20.93 -1.67
CA GLN A 10 -15.49 20.70 -2.06
C GLN A 10 -14.78 19.75 -1.11
N ARG A 11 -15.02 19.86 0.20
CA ARG A 11 -14.46 18.95 1.21
C ARG A 11 -14.92 17.52 1.00
N ALA A 12 -16.21 17.30 0.74
CA ALA A 12 -16.74 15.96 0.48
C ALA A 12 -16.13 15.34 -0.78
N ALA A 13 -16.01 16.12 -1.86
CA ALA A 13 -15.37 15.68 -3.10
C ALA A 13 -13.88 15.35 -2.90
N ALA A 14 -13.14 16.21 -2.19
CA ALA A 14 -11.74 15.99 -1.86
C ALA A 14 -11.55 14.75 -0.96
N GLY A 15 -12.44 14.55 0.01
CA GLY A 15 -12.45 13.37 0.87
C GLY A 15 -12.65 12.06 0.11
N ALA A 16 -13.63 12.03 -0.81
CA ALA A 16 -13.85 10.86 -1.66
C ALA A 16 -12.65 10.56 -2.57
N ALA A 17 -12.05 11.60 -3.16
CA ALA A 17 -10.82 11.46 -3.96
C ALA A 17 -9.64 10.95 -3.12
N TYR A 18 -9.49 11.44 -1.89
CA TYR A 18 -8.47 10.98 -0.95
C TYR A 18 -8.63 9.50 -0.63
N ALA A 19 -9.84 9.06 -0.28
CA ALA A 19 -10.14 7.66 0.02
C ALA A 19 -9.74 6.74 -1.15
N SER A 20 -10.16 7.10 -2.36
CA SER A 20 -9.82 6.35 -3.57
C SER A 20 -8.31 6.33 -3.84
N ALA A 21 -7.60 7.43 -3.60
CA ALA A 21 -6.16 7.52 -3.81
C ALA A 21 -5.40 6.63 -2.82
N VAL A 22 -5.83 6.56 -1.55
CA VAL A 22 -5.18 5.71 -0.56
C VAL A 22 -5.40 4.23 -0.84
N ASP A 23 -6.58 3.83 -1.31
CA ASP A 23 -6.84 2.44 -1.74
C ASP A 23 -6.00 2.04 -2.96
N ALA A 24 -5.86 2.95 -3.93
CA ALA A 24 -5.00 2.74 -5.09
C ALA A 24 -3.52 2.65 -4.68
N LEU A 25 -3.07 3.54 -3.79
CA LEU A 25 -1.72 3.52 -3.23
C LEU A 25 -1.44 2.21 -2.51
N LYS A 26 -2.37 1.74 -1.67
CA LYS A 26 -2.26 0.45 -0.99
C LYS A 26 -2.00 -0.68 -1.98
N THR A 27 -2.83 -0.77 -3.01
CA THR A 27 -2.75 -1.83 -4.01
C THR A 27 -1.39 -1.80 -4.72
N ALA A 28 -0.96 -0.62 -5.17
CA ALA A 28 0.33 -0.45 -5.83
C ALA A 28 1.51 -0.80 -4.90
N TYR A 29 1.47 -0.32 -3.66
CA TYR A 29 2.51 -0.55 -2.66
C TYR A 29 2.67 -2.03 -2.33
N VAL A 30 1.57 -2.71 -2.01
CA VAL A 30 1.58 -4.14 -1.67
C VAL A 30 2.13 -4.98 -2.82
N ASN A 31 1.70 -4.70 -4.06
CA ASN A 31 2.14 -5.45 -5.23
C ASN A 31 3.64 -5.28 -5.49
N LEU A 32 4.14 -4.05 -5.46
CA LEU A 32 5.55 -3.78 -5.75
C LEU A 32 6.47 -4.29 -4.64
N ALA A 33 6.12 -4.06 -3.37
CA ALA A 33 6.87 -4.60 -2.24
C ALA A 33 6.89 -6.14 -2.21
N ALA A 34 5.80 -6.80 -2.65
CA ALA A 34 5.76 -8.25 -2.78
C ALA A 34 6.70 -8.76 -3.89
N LEU A 35 6.71 -8.09 -5.05
CA LEU A 35 7.62 -8.42 -6.16
C LEU A 35 9.09 -8.27 -5.75
N ASP A 36 9.45 -7.17 -5.09
CA ASP A 36 10.82 -6.94 -4.62
C ASP A 36 11.25 -8.04 -3.64
N ARG A 37 10.37 -8.45 -2.71
CA ARG A 37 10.61 -9.57 -1.80
C ARG A 37 10.76 -10.90 -2.55
N THR A 38 9.95 -11.13 -3.59
CA THR A 38 10.02 -12.36 -4.40
C THR A 38 11.32 -12.43 -5.19
N ILE A 39 11.78 -11.32 -5.77
CA ILE A 39 13.05 -11.25 -6.52
C ILE A 39 14.25 -11.44 -5.58
N GLU A 40 14.18 -10.94 -4.35
CA GLU A 40 15.20 -11.18 -3.32
C GLU A 40 15.29 -12.67 -2.93
N ASN A 41 14.21 -13.42 -3.12
CA ASN A 41 14.18 -14.82 -2.76
C ASN A 41 15.20 -15.61 -3.60
N ARG A 42 16.12 -16.28 -2.91
CA ARG A 42 17.18 -17.07 -3.56
C ARG A 42 16.66 -18.21 -4.43
N ASN A 43 15.43 -18.68 -4.21
CA ASN A 43 14.78 -19.68 -5.05
C ASN A 43 14.34 -19.13 -6.42
N VAL A 44 14.25 -17.79 -6.56
CA VAL A 44 13.87 -17.11 -7.81
C VAL A 44 15.11 -16.65 -8.58
N GLY A 45 16.24 -16.39 -7.91
CA GLY A 45 17.54 -16.16 -8.56
C GLY A 45 17.69 -14.78 -9.23
N GLY A 46 16.92 -13.79 -8.79
CA GLY A 46 16.96 -12.44 -9.36
C GLY A 46 18.19 -11.61 -8.94
N PRO A 47 18.43 -10.46 -9.62
CA PRO A 47 19.40 -9.49 -9.16
C PRO A 47 19.04 -9.00 -7.75
N VAL A 48 20.04 -8.61 -6.95
CA VAL A 48 19.81 -8.05 -5.61
C VAL A 48 18.87 -6.85 -5.73
N PRO A 49 17.65 -6.90 -5.18
CA PRO A 49 16.71 -5.79 -5.31
C PRO A 49 17.19 -4.59 -4.50
N VAL A 50 16.91 -3.38 -5.00
CA VAL A 50 17.14 -2.16 -4.24
C VAL A 50 16.08 -2.10 -3.13
N LEU A 51 16.51 -2.20 -1.88
CA LEU A 51 15.61 -2.20 -0.72
C LEU A 51 15.04 -0.80 -0.48
N THR A 52 13.94 -0.45 -1.15
CA THR A 52 13.31 0.88 -1.03
C THR A 52 12.05 0.87 -0.15
N PHE A 53 11.39 -0.28 0.01
CA PHE A 53 10.20 -0.41 0.84
C PHE A 53 10.54 -0.65 2.31
N LEU A 54 9.71 -0.09 3.19
CA LEU A 54 9.79 -0.32 4.62
C LEU A 54 9.58 -1.82 4.88
N ARG A 55 10.53 -2.46 5.58
CA ARG A 55 10.44 -3.88 5.97
C ARG A 55 9.94 -4.05 7.39
N ASP A 56 10.16 -3.02 8.20
CA ASP A 56 9.76 -2.99 9.57
C ASP A 56 8.25 -2.78 9.70
N LYS A 57 7.59 -3.67 10.44
CA LYS A 57 6.14 -3.62 10.64
C LYS A 57 5.72 -2.32 11.32
N SER A 58 6.48 -1.83 12.30
CA SER A 58 6.13 -0.59 13.01
C SER A 58 6.20 0.63 12.10
N ALA A 59 7.21 0.70 11.23
CA ALA A 59 7.31 1.77 10.23
C ALA A 59 6.17 1.74 9.21
N LEU A 60 5.71 0.55 8.77
CA LEU A 60 4.52 0.43 7.92
C LEU A 60 3.25 0.84 8.67
N ASP A 61 3.09 0.41 9.92
CA ASP A 61 1.91 0.74 10.72
C ASP A 61 1.86 2.26 10.98
N ASP A 62 3.00 2.92 11.15
CA ASP A 62 3.10 4.38 11.25
C ASP A 62 2.73 5.09 9.93
N LEU A 63 3.18 4.59 8.78
CA LEU A 63 2.76 5.09 7.46
C LEU A 63 1.23 4.94 7.29
N VAL A 64 0.68 3.78 7.63
CA VAL A 64 -0.77 3.52 7.55
C VAL A 64 -1.53 4.47 8.46
N ARG A 65 -1.03 4.73 9.67
CA ARG A 65 -1.64 5.70 10.60
C ARG A 65 -1.59 7.13 10.05
N LEU A 66 -0.52 7.52 9.36
CA LEU A 66 -0.40 8.84 8.73
C LEU A 66 -1.39 9.04 7.58
N LEU A 67 -1.68 7.98 6.82
CA LEU A 67 -2.63 7.99 5.71
C LEU A 67 -4.09 7.86 6.17
N GLN A 68 -4.32 7.51 7.45
CA GLN A 68 -5.65 7.32 7.99
C GLN A 68 -6.34 8.68 8.19
N HIS A 69 -7.53 8.83 7.62
CA HIS A 69 -8.38 10.01 7.83
C HIS A 69 -9.68 9.58 8.51
N ALA A 70 -9.97 10.11 9.70
CA ALA A 70 -11.08 9.66 10.55
C ALA A 70 -12.47 9.66 9.88
N GLU A 71 -12.69 10.52 8.88
CA GLU A 71 -13.95 10.57 8.12
C GLU A 71 -13.92 9.84 6.77
N PHE A 72 -12.90 10.09 5.94
CA PHE A 72 -12.87 9.60 4.56
C PHE A 72 -12.08 8.30 4.36
N ALA A 73 -11.17 7.98 5.27
CA ALA A 73 -10.42 6.73 5.27
C ALA A 73 -10.25 6.20 6.71
N PRO A 74 -11.36 5.98 7.45
CA PRO A 74 -11.34 5.68 8.88
C PRO A 74 -10.72 4.32 9.18
N SER A 75 -10.85 3.39 8.25
CA SER A 75 -10.38 2.02 8.35
C SER A 75 -9.44 1.75 7.18
N LEU A 76 -8.35 2.52 7.08
CA LEU A 76 -7.24 2.06 6.24
C LEU A 76 -6.95 0.64 6.67
N LYS A 77 -7.15 -0.32 5.76
CA LYS A 77 -7.01 -1.74 6.07
C LYS A 77 -5.61 -1.94 6.63
N GLN A 78 -5.54 -2.15 7.94
CA GLN A 78 -4.35 -2.62 8.63
C GLN A 78 -3.99 -4.00 8.02
N ASP A 79 -2.72 -4.41 8.13
CA ASP A 79 -2.17 -5.66 7.57
C ASP A 79 -1.51 -5.57 6.18
N TRP A 80 -1.06 -4.39 5.75
CA TRP A 80 -0.19 -4.29 4.57
C TRP A 80 1.01 -5.26 4.65
N PRO A 81 1.70 -5.43 5.80
CA PRO A 81 2.76 -6.44 5.92
C PRO A 81 2.30 -7.87 5.59
N ALA A 82 1.14 -8.29 6.10
CA ALA A 82 0.62 -9.64 5.86
C ALA A 82 0.22 -9.83 4.39
N GLN A 83 -0.32 -8.79 3.76
CA GLN A 83 -0.68 -8.82 2.34
C GLN A 83 0.56 -8.92 1.44
N ILE A 84 1.63 -8.19 1.76
CA ILE A 84 2.92 -8.28 1.07
C ILE A 84 3.49 -9.71 1.17
N ILE A 85 3.50 -10.29 2.38
CA ILE A 85 3.99 -11.65 2.60
C ILE A 85 3.16 -12.66 1.82
N THR A 86 1.82 -12.56 1.88
CA THR A 86 0.90 -13.47 1.19
C THR A 86 1.07 -13.41 -0.33
N ALA A 87 1.16 -12.20 -0.88
CA ALA A 87 1.38 -11.98 -2.31
C ALA A 87 2.74 -12.55 -2.75
N SER A 88 3.81 -12.27 -2.00
CA SER A 88 5.15 -12.80 -2.31
C SER A 88 5.19 -14.33 -2.24
N ASN A 89 4.61 -14.95 -1.21
CA ASN A 89 4.55 -16.41 -1.10
C ASN A 89 3.79 -17.04 -2.28
N THR A 90 2.71 -16.40 -2.73
CA THR A 90 1.95 -16.86 -3.90
C THR A 90 2.81 -16.78 -5.17
N GLN A 91 3.53 -15.68 -5.37
CA GLN A 91 4.42 -15.49 -6.51
C GLN A 91 5.54 -16.54 -6.53
N VAL A 92 6.22 -16.76 -5.39
CA VAL A 92 7.27 -17.78 -5.25
C VAL A 92 6.71 -19.19 -5.54
N ALA A 93 5.54 -19.54 -5.02
CA ALA A 93 4.93 -20.85 -5.24
C ALA A 93 4.55 -21.08 -6.72
N SER A 94 4.21 -20.01 -7.45
CA SER A 94 3.90 -20.06 -8.89
C SER A 94 5.11 -19.93 -9.81
N PHE A 95 6.29 -19.61 -9.26
CA PHE A 95 7.48 -19.36 -10.07
C PHE A 95 8.00 -20.66 -10.68
N THR A 96 8.19 -20.66 -12.00
CA THR A 96 8.84 -21.75 -12.73
C THR A 96 10.12 -21.18 -13.35
N PRO A 97 11.30 -21.71 -13.02
CA PRO A 97 12.55 -21.32 -13.68
C PRO A 97 12.46 -21.58 -15.18
N GLY A 98 12.90 -20.60 -15.98
CA GLY A 98 13.06 -20.74 -17.43
C GLY A 98 14.38 -21.38 -17.82
#